data_AF-A0A1G0NHA0-F1
#
_entry.id   AF-A0A1G0NHA0-F1
#
_cell.length_a   1.000
_cell.length_b   1.000
_cell.length_c   1.000
_cell.angle_alpha   90.00
_cell.angle_beta   90.00
_cell.angle_gamma   90.00
#
_symmetry.space_group_name_H-M   'P 1'
#
loop_
_entity.id
_entity.type
_entity.pdbx_description
1 polymer ?
#
loop_
_entity_poly.entity_id
_entity_poly.type
_entity_poly.pdbx_seq_one_letter_code
_entity_poly.pdbx_strand_id
1 'polypeptide(L)'
;MKTKHANEIPEAAQYQHSPALAQVGEALAVLTESTGNPKLHIQQALIFLHVAAHDEVLQAGLDTIAGIAQSSVSRNVALLGKGLSPDKPGYGLLESGEVPHYRRSKAVRLTEKGKALAWDMQQALRAQQ
;
A
#
# COMPACT_ATOMS: atom_id res chain seq x y z
N MET A 1 29.98 -7.63 -15.16
CA MET A 1 30.44 -8.05 -13.82
C MET A 1 29.23 -8.34 -12.96
N LYS A 2 29.05 -9.60 -12.52
CA LYS A 2 27.97 -10.00 -11.60
C LYS A 2 28.57 -9.99 -10.19
N THR A 3 28.20 -9.03 -9.36
CA THR A 3 28.57 -9.03 -7.94
C THR A 3 27.72 -10.08 -7.23
N LYS A 4 28.35 -11.18 -6.81
CA LYS A 4 27.81 -12.14 -5.86
C LYS A 4 27.66 -11.41 -4.51
N HIS A 5 26.44 -11.10 -4.09
CA HIS A 5 26.17 -10.91 -2.67
C HIS A 5 26.06 -12.29 -2.04
N ALA A 6 27.20 -12.84 -1.61
CA ALA A 6 27.21 -13.88 -0.60
C ALA A 6 26.81 -13.21 0.71
N ASN A 7 25.52 -13.29 1.07
CA ASN A 7 25.06 -12.97 2.42
C ASN A 7 25.33 -14.21 3.28
N GLU A 8 26.41 -14.19 4.03
CA GLU A 8 26.55 -15.06 5.20
C GLU A 8 25.50 -14.58 6.21
N ILE A 9 24.40 -15.31 6.34
CA ILE A 9 23.43 -15.09 7.43
C ILE A 9 24.18 -15.47 8.71
N PRO A 10 24.35 -14.56 9.68
CA PRO A 10 25.07 -14.87 10.92
C PRO A 10 24.38 -16.06 11.61
N GLU A 11 25.13 -17.10 11.96
CA GLU A 11 24.64 -18.32 12.63
C GLU A 11 23.96 -18.03 13.98
N ALA A 12 24.21 -16.84 14.55
CA ALA A 12 23.58 -16.31 15.77
C ALA A 12 22.33 -15.45 15.53
N ALA A 13 21.97 -15.13 14.28
CA ALA A 13 20.71 -14.47 13.96
C ALA A 13 19.58 -15.50 14.02
N GLN A 14 19.26 -15.96 15.23
CA GLN A 14 17.99 -16.63 15.46
C GLN A 14 16.91 -15.67 14.98
N TYR A 15 16.15 -16.05 13.95
CA TYR A 15 14.93 -15.36 13.52
C TYR A 15 13.88 -15.50 14.65
N GLN A 16 14.16 -14.91 15.81
CA GLN A 16 13.24 -14.87 16.94
C GLN A 16 12.08 -13.98 16.53
N HIS A 17 10.87 -14.47 16.80
CA HIS A 17 9.57 -13.86 16.49
C HIS A 17 9.63 -12.33 16.60
N SER A 18 9.82 -11.65 15.47
CA SER A 18 9.87 -10.19 15.43
C SER A 18 8.43 -9.68 15.49
N PRO A 19 8.03 -8.95 16.55
CA PRO A 19 6.70 -8.38 16.65
C PRO A 19 6.40 -7.45 15.47
N ALA A 20 7.43 -6.78 14.93
CA ALA A 20 7.30 -5.92 13.76
C ALA A 20 6.90 -6.70 12.49
N LEU A 21 7.42 -7.92 12.30
CA LEU A 21 7.05 -8.76 11.15
C LEU A 21 5.62 -9.30 11.29
N ALA A 22 5.20 -9.65 12.51
CA ALA A 22 3.82 -10.06 12.79
C ALA A 22 2.82 -8.93 12.51
N GLN A 23 3.16 -7.70 12.93
CA GLN A 23 2.36 -6.50 12.67
C GLN A 23 2.18 -6.23 11.16
N VAL A 24 3.25 -6.35 10.36
CA VAL A 24 3.12 -6.22 8.90
C VAL A 24 2.18 -7.29 8.34
N GLY A 25 2.30 -8.54 8.79
CA GLY A 25 1.40 -9.62 8.38
C GLY A 25 -0.07 -9.32 8.69
N GLU A 26 -0.35 -8.82 9.89
CA GLU A 26 -1.70 -8.47 10.33
C GLU A 26 -2.30 -7.31 9.52
N ALA A 27 -1.52 -6.26 9.30
CA ALA A 27 -1.94 -5.14 8.44
C ALA A 27 -2.30 -5.65 7.03
N LEU A 28 -1.49 -6.52 6.44
CA LEU A 28 -1.79 -7.11 5.14
C LEU A 28 -3.05 -8.01 5.17
N ALA A 29 -3.27 -8.75 6.26
CA ALA A 29 -4.46 -9.59 6.42
C ALA A 29 -5.74 -8.75 6.45
N VAL A 30 -5.77 -7.66 7.24
CA VAL A 30 -6.89 -6.73 7.31
C VAL A 30 -7.19 -6.10 5.95
N LEU A 31 -6.14 -5.73 5.18
CA LEU A 31 -6.30 -5.21 3.82
C LEU A 31 -6.89 -6.26 2.86
N THR A 32 -6.42 -7.50 2.95
CA THR A 32 -6.94 -8.62 2.15
C THR A 32 -8.40 -8.90 2.47
N GLU A 33 -8.79 -8.91 3.74
CA GLU A 33 -10.17 -9.11 4.19
C GLU A 33 -11.09 -7.99 3.68
N SER A 34 -10.69 -6.72 3.89
CA SER A 34 -11.51 -5.56 3.48
C SER A 34 -11.73 -5.46 1.97
N THR A 35 -10.78 -5.95 1.18
CA THR A 35 -10.87 -5.98 -0.28
C THR A 35 -11.54 -7.25 -0.81
N GLY A 36 -11.72 -8.28 0.02
CA GLY A 36 -12.21 -9.60 -0.38
C GLY A 36 -11.32 -10.29 -1.41
N ASN A 37 -10.09 -9.82 -1.61
CA ASN A 37 -9.18 -10.33 -2.63
C ASN A 37 -7.96 -11.01 -1.99
N PRO A 38 -7.94 -12.36 -1.91
CA PRO A 38 -6.81 -13.10 -1.36
C PRO A 38 -5.54 -13.00 -2.21
N LYS A 39 -5.62 -12.42 -3.42
CA LYS A 39 -4.51 -12.19 -4.34
C LYS A 39 -4.23 -10.69 -4.54
N LEU A 40 -4.49 -9.87 -3.52
CA LEU A 40 -4.11 -8.47 -3.57
C LEU A 40 -2.61 -8.36 -3.87
N HIS A 41 -2.26 -7.59 -4.90
CA HIS A 41 -0.86 -7.44 -5.29
C HIS A 41 -0.11 -6.63 -4.23
N ILE A 42 1.11 -7.05 -3.87
CA ILE A 42 1.95 -6.35 -2.88
C ILE A 42 2.16 -4.87 -3.21
N GLN A 43 2.18 -4.50 -4.50
CA GLN A 43 2.27 -3.11 -4.95
C GLN A 43 1.04 -2.28 -4.54
N GLN A 44 -0.15 -2.88 -4.55
CA GLN A 44 -1.38 -2.23 -4.10
C GLN A 44 -1.33 -2.00 -2.59
N ALA A 45 -0.86 -2.99 -1.83
CA ALA A 45 -0.68 -2.86 -0.39
C ALA A 45 0.32 -1.75 -0.04
N LEU A 46 1.48 -1.71 -0.70
CA LEU A 46 2.49 -0.68 -0.49
C LEU A 46 1.95 0.74 -0.78
N ILE A 47 1.23 0.90 -1.90
CA ILE A 47 0.60 2.19 -2.24
C ILE A 47 -0.43 2.58 -1.18
N PHE A 48 -1.32 1.66 -0.79
CA PHE A 48 -2.33 1.95 0.21
C PHE A 48 -1.71 2.33 1.56
N LEU A 49 -0.77 1.53 2.07
CA LEU A 49 -0.09 1.80 3.34
C LEU A 49 0.66 3.13 3.32
N HIS A 50 1.30 3.47 2.20
CA HIS A 50 1.99 4.74 2.07
C HIS A 50 1.00 5.92 2.10
N VAL A 51 -0.11 5.84 1.38
CA VAL A 51 -1.17 6.88 1.44
C VAL A 51 -1.83 6.90 2.81
N ALA A 52 -1.97 5.77 3.51
CA ALA A 52 -2.55 5.75 4.85
C ALA A 52 -1.63 6.40 5.90
N ALA A 53 -0.31 6.30 5.70
CA ALA A 53 0.68 6.94 6.57
C ALA A 53 0.83 8.46 6.31
N HIS A 54 0.26 9.00 5.22
CA HIS A 54 0.41 10.39 4.81
C HIS A 54 -0.92 10.95 4.28
N ASP A 55 -1.46 12.00 4.89
CA ASP A 55 -2.80 12.53 4.57
C ASP A 55 -3.09 12.70 3.06
N GLU A 56 -2.12 13.22 2.29
CA GLU A 56 -2.21 13.37 0.83
C GLU A 56 -0.83 13.18 0.20
N VAL A 57 -0.78 12.42 -0.90
CA VAL A 57 0.47 12.18 -1.64
C VAL A 57 0.28 12.44 -3.13
N LEU A 58 1.31 12.98 -3.78
CA LEU A 58 1.32 13.12 -5.23
C LEU A 58 1.60 11.79 -5.89
N GLN A 59 0.79 11.44 -6.90
CA GLN A 59 0.95 10.20 -7.65
C GLN A 59 2.34 10.10 -8.32
N ALA A 60 2.93 11.25 -8.67
CA ALA A 60 4.29 11.34 -9.22
C ALA A 60 5.40 10.89 -8.25
N GLY A 61 5.16 10.85 -6.93
CA GLY A 61 6.15 10.37 -5.95
C GLY A 61 6.04 8.88 -5.62
N LEU A 62 4.91 8.25 -5.97
CA LEU A 62 4.62 6.86 -5.59
C LEU A 62 5.45 5.82 -6.37
N ASP A 63 6.00 6.17 -7.53
CA ASP A 63 6.87 5.26 -8.32
C ASP A 63 8.13 4.87 -7.57
N THR A 64 8.74 5.85 -6.91
CA THR A 64 9.99 5.72 -6.17
C THR A 64 9.80 4.89 -4.92
N ILE A 65 8.66 5.07 -4.25
CA ILE A 65 8.31 4.35 -3.02
C ILE A 65 7.98 2.88 -3.32
N ALA A 66 7.17 2.63 -4.34
CA ALA A 66 6.76 1.27 -4.69
C ALA A 66 7.79 0.55 -5.56
N GLY A 67 8.81 1.25 -6.08
CA GLY A 67 9.81 0.69 -7.00
C GLY A 67 9.20 0.24 -8.33
N ILE A 68 8.16 0.93 -8.82
CA ILE A 68 7.41 0.55 -10.02
C ILE A 68 7.27 1.71 -11.01
N ALA A 69 7.05 1.38 -12.28
CA ALA A 69 6.77 2.38 -13.30
C ALA A 69 5.50 3.19 -12.96
N GLN A 70 5.48 4.47 -13.34
CA GLN A 70 4.33 5.36 -13.19
C GLN A 70 3.02 4.82 -13.78
N SER A 71 3.09 4.08 -14.89
CA SER A 71 1.92 3.40 -15.47
C SER A 71 1.33 2.33 -14.55
N SER A 72 2.17 1.65 -13.76
CA SER A 72 1.76 0.70 -12.73
C SER A 72 1.19 1.41 -11.51
N VAL A 73 1.77 2.55 -11.09
CA VAL A 73 1.19 3.40 -10.03
C VAL A 73 -0.23 3.79 -10.40
N SER A 74 -0.43 4.36 -11.59
CA SER A 74 -1.75 4.82 -12.06
C SER A 74 -2.78 3.69 -12.06
N ARG A 75 -2.39 2.50 -12.56
CA ARG A 75 -3.26 1.33 -12.56
C ARG A 75 -3.62 0.88 -11.14
N ASN A 76 -2.66 0.82 -10.24
CA ASN A 76 -2.89 0.39 -8.86
C ASN A 76 -3.78 1.39 -8.10
N VAL A 77 -3.55 2.70 -8.27
CA VAL A 77 -4.39 3.75 -7.68
C VAL A 77 -5.82 3.65 -8.22
N ALA A 78 -6.00 3.40 -9.52
CA ALA A 78 -7.33 3.21 -10.10
C ALA A 78 -8.04 1.98 -9.50
N LEU A 79 -7.36 0.84 -9.39
CA LEU A 79 -7.90 -0.39 -8.79
C LEU A 79 -8.20 -0.25 -7.29
N LEU A 80 -7.38 0.48 -6.55
CA LEU A 80 -7.65 0.81 -5.14
C LEU A 80 -8.78 1.83 -4.99
N GLY A 81 -9.02 2.67 -5.99
CA GLY A 81 -10.09 3.66 -6.01
C GLY A 81 -11.34 3.17 -6.74
N LYS A 82 -11.80 3.94 -7.73
CA LYS A 82 -13.08 3.70 -8.41
C LYS A 82 -13.06 2.53 -9.41
N GLY A 83 -11.89 2.06 -9.81
CA GLY A 83 -11.71 1.07 -10.86
C GLY A 83 -11.22 1.68 -12.17
N LEU A 84 -10.86 0.81 -13.11
CA LEU A 84 -10.40 1.21 -14.45
C LEU A 84 -11.56 1.44 -15.42
N SER A 85 -12.68 0.78 -15.16
CA SER A 85 -13.87 0.77 -16.01
C SER A 85 -15.10 0.32 -15.20
N PRO A 86 -16.32 0.60 -15.66
CA PRO A 86 -17.54 0.22 -14.93
C PRO A 86 -17.70 -1.30 -14.69
N ASP A 87 -17.17 -2.13 -15.59
CA ASP A 87 -17.12 -3.59 -15.48
C ASP A 87 -16.03 -4.11 -14.54
N LYS A 88 -15.08 -3.25 -14.13
CA LYS A 88 -13.98 -3.56 -13.22
C LYS A 88 -13.94 -2.54 -12.10
N PRO A 89 -14.94 -2.56 -11.19
CA PRO A 89 -14.98 -1.66 -10.06
C PRO A 89 -13.74 -1.86 -9.19
N GLY A 90 -13.19 -0.75 -8.71
CA GLY A 90 -12.11 -0.77 -7.74
C GLY A 90 -12.61 -0.95 -6.31
N TYR A 91 -11.68 -0.96 -5.37
CA TYR A 91 -11.99 -1.21 -3.95
C TYR A 91 -12.61 -0.02 -3.22
N GLY A 92 -12.56 1.18 -3.82
CA GLY A 92 -13.11 2.41 -3.24
C GLY A 92 -12.34 2.93 -2.03
N LEU A 93 -11.08 2.52 -1.86
CA LEU A 93 -10.21 2.88 -0.73
C LEU A 93 -9.47 4.20 -0.95
N LEU A 94 -9.13 4.49 -2.21
CA LEU A 94 -8.42 5.71 -2.60
C LEU A 94 -9.26 6.59 -3.51
N GLU A 95 -9.00 7.89 -3.47
CA GLU A 95 -9.43 8.81 -4.52
C GLU A 95 -8.27 9.61 -5.06
N SER A 96 -8.36 9.95 -6.34
CA SER A 96 -7.34 10.71 -7.05
C SER A 96 -7.97 11.87 -7.79
N GLY A 97 -7.43 13.07 -7.57
CA GLY A 97 -7.97 14.33 -8.09
C GLY A 97 -6.89 15.30 -8.55
N GLU A 98 -7.28 16.26 -9.36
CA GLU A 98 -6.39 17.35 -9.78
C GLU A 98 -6.13 18.30 -8.62
N VAL A 99 -4.88 18.77 -8.53
CA VAL A 99 -4.46 19.77 -7.54
C VAL A 99 -4.12 21.06 -8.28
N PRO A 100 -4.68 22.23 -7.89
CA PRO A 100 -4.49 23.49 -8.63
C PRO A 100 -3.03 23.87 -8.89
N HIS A 101 -2.13 23.51 -7.97
CA HIS A 101 -0.70 23.82 -8.07
C HIS A 101 0.09 22.81 -8.91
N TYR A 102 -0.40 21.59 -9.10
CA TYR A 102 0.30 20.50 -9.78
C TYR A 102 -0.43 20.07 -11.05
N ARG A 103 -0.38 20.91 -12.08
CA ARG A 103 -1.09 20.67 -13.36
C ARG A 103 -0.76 19.34 -14.06
N ARG A 104 0.35 18.69 -13.71
CA ARG A 104 0.81 17.42 -14.32
C ARG A 104 0.71 16.22 -13.38
N SER A 105 0.25 16.39 -12.14
CA SER A 105 0.16 15.29 -11.18
C SER A 105 -1.15 15.33 -10.40
N LYS A 106 -1.66 14.16 -10.06
CA LYS A 106 -2.85 14.04 -9.24
C LYS A 106 -2.45 13.83 -7.77
N ALA A 107 -3.18 14.46 -6.88
CA ALA A 107 -3.17 14.10 -5.47
C ALA A 107 -3.91 12.77 -5.30
N VAL A 108 -3.43 11.95 -4.39
CA VAL A 108 -4.04 10.68 -3.98
C VAL A 108 -4.23 10.75 -2.48
N ARG A 109 -5.44 10.41 -2.03
CA ARG A 109 -5.83 10.42 -0.62
C ARG A 109 -6.79 9.28 -0.31
N LEU A 110 -6.94 8.97 0.98
CA LEU A 110 -7.93 7.99 1.43
C LEU A 110 -9.35 8.52 1.22
N THR A 111 -10.24 7.65 0.78
CA THR A 111 -11.70 7.88 0.90
C THR A 111 -12.14 7.65 2.35
N GLU A 112 -13.40 7.92 2.68
CA GLU A 112 -13.96 7.54 3.99
C GLU A 112 -13.86 6.02 4.24
N LYS A 113 -14.06 5.19 3.21
CA LYS A 113 -13.85 3.73 3.31
C LYS A 113 -12.38 3.40 3.58
N GLY A 114 -11.45 4.09 2.90
CA GLY A 114 -10.01 3.92 3.12
C GLY A 114 -9.57 4.32 4.53
N LYS A 115 -10.13 5.41 5.07
CA LYS A 115 -9.88 5.87 6.45
C LYS A 115 -10.38 4.88 7.48
N ALA A 116 -11.60 4.34 7.31
CA ALA A 116 -12.13 3.30 8.17
C ALA A 116 -11.21 2.06 8.18
N LEU A 117 -10.74 1.63 7.01
CA LEU A 117 -9.79 0.53 6.92
C LEU A 117 -8.46 0.83 7.61
N ALA A 118 -7.89 2.01 7.39
CA ALA A 118 -6.64 2.41 8.05
C ALA A 118 -6.78 2.45 9.58
N TRP A 119 -7.95 2.87 10.07
CA TRP A 119 -8.30 2.82 11.48
C TRP A 119 -8.36 1.37 11.99
N ASP A 120 -9.07 0.48 11.29
CA ASP A 120 -9.18 -0.94 11.68
C ASP A 120 -7.81 -1.61 11.73
N MET A 121 -6.93 -1.32 10.77
CA MET A 121 -5.53 -1.77 10.79
C MET A 121 -4.80 -1.26 12.03
N GLN A 122 -4.89 0.04 12.33
CA GLN A 122 -4.24 0.62 13.50
C GLN A 122 -4.71 -0.03 14.80
N GLN A 123 -5.98 -0.38 14.90
CA GLN A 123 -6.56 -1.04 16.06
C GLN A 123 -6.10 -2.49 16.19
N ALA A 124 -6.06 -3.25 15.08
CA ALA A 124 -5.54 -4.61 15.05
C ALA A 124 -4.07 -4.67 15.50
N LEU A 125 -3.26 -3.70 15.05
CA LEU A 125 -1.85 -3.58 15.43
C LEU A 125 -1.64 -3.27 16.92
N ARG A 126 -2.54 -2.51 17.54
CA ARG A 126 -2.47 -2.12 18.96
C ARG A 126 -2.93 -3.21 19.91
N ALA A 127 -3.85 -4.07 19.49
CA ALA A 127 -4.41 -5.13 20.32
C ALA A 127 -3.39 -6.21 20.74
N GLN A 128 -2.17 -6.19 20.19
CA GLN A 128 -1.10 -7.16 20.44
C GLN A 128 0.10 -6.57 21.20
N GLN A 129 -0.02 -5.35 21.76
CA GLN A 129 0.96 -4.73 22.65
C GLN A 129 0.59 -4.97 24.12
#